data_AF-A0A812J9W7-F1
#
_entry.id   AF-A0A812J9W7-F1
#
_cell.length_a   1.000
_cell.length_b   1.000
_cell.length_c   1.000
_cell.angle_alpha   90.00
_cell.angle_beta   90.00
_cell.angle_gamma   90.00
#
_symmetry.space_group_name_H-M   'P 1'
#
loop_
_entity.id
_entity.type
_entity.pdbx_description
1 polymer ?
#
loop_
_entity_poly.entity_id
_entity_poly.type
_entity_poly.pdbx_seq_one_letter_code
_entity_poly.pdbx_strand_id
1 'polypeptide(L)'
;MLFALICWPLCGMVLSQEPETMQLLQHRLALEGPQEQRLKAAEPINWVHFPKVGSSFLNAIVHLPGVCPLAVNLTIGEQSLGPCFLQIWTDVMCSQLCDQEKFRCKTDLRMPHPPIDDYWAEKGTFMGFFRDPDQRILSGYHDDMDNLASVNFRDFLHRYDEEPLAQTANCTSEEGAPKIPILEFAESWKGGMTYQLVVEHPTTQTLDPDRLTMTRADAQKAAQRVRDGFAFVGITEEWSLSVCLFHKMFGGSCLQSDFANTRPSAAGKSAHVAYNTSELMGWHDDIDEVVYAAALDVFRTNLVLFNVSHSTCQECYSRGVAHNI
;
A
#
# COMPACT_ATOMS: atom_id res chain seq x y z
N MET A 1 57.13 -30.96 -37.70
CA MET A 1 55.75 -31.35 -37.40
C MET A 1 55.45 -30.83 -35.99
N LEU A 2 55.00 -29.58 -35.89
CA LEU A 2 53.62 -29.15 -35.59
C LEU A 2 53.11 -29.52 -34.18
N PHE A 3 53.08 -28.49 -33.33
CA PHE A 3 52.13 -28.12 -32.26
C PHE A 3 51.03 -29.11 -31.82
N ALA A 4 50.84 -29.26 -30.51
CA ALA A 4 49.74 -28.60 -29.79
C ALA A 4 49.79 -28.86 -28.26
N LEU A 5 49.96 -27.78 -27.49
CA LEU A 5 49.57 -27.65 -26.09
C LEU A 5 48.04 -27.44 -26.04
N ILE A 6 47.34 -28.19 -25.21
CA ILE A 6 45.94 -27.89 -24.84
C ILE A 6 45.93 -27.52 -23.36
N CYS A 7 45.76 -26.22 -23.10
CA CYS A 7 45.33 -25.68 -21.81
C CYS A 7 43.83 -25.94 -21.62
N TRP A 8 43.44 -26.43 -20.43
CA TRP A 8 42.08 -26.30 -19.92
C TRP A 8 42.04 -25.18 -18.88
N PRO A 9 41.12 -24.20 -18.97
CA PRO A 9 40.92 -23.23 -17.91
C PRO A 9 39.87 -23.73 -16.90
N LEU A 10 40.26 -23.67 -15.63
CA LEU A 10 39.53 -23.09 -14.50
C LEU A 10 37.99 -23.06 -14.61
N CYS A 11 37.33 -24.00 -13.94
CA CYS A 11 35.95 -23.82 -13.50
C CYS A 11 35.98 -23.23 -12.08
N GLY A 12 35.88 -21.91 -11.99
CA GLY A 12 35.67 -21.19 -10.74
C GLY A 12 34.26 -21.48 -10.22
N MET A 13 34.18 -21.93 -8.97
CA MET A 13 32.94 -21.90 -8.20
C MET A 13 32.47 -20.45 -8.08
N VAL A 14 31.37 -20.12 -8.74
CA VAL A 14 30.63 -18.88 -8.49
C VAL A 14 29.92 -19.04 -7.14
N LEU A 15 30.51 -18.46 -6.10
CA LEU A 15 29.82 -18.18 -4.86
C LEU A 15 28.71 -17.16 -5.16
N SER A 16 27.47 -17.53 -4.85
CA SER A 16 26.31 -16.66 -4.95
C SER A 16 26.45 -15.45 -4.02
N GLN A 17 26.71 -14.27 -4.58
CA GLN A 17 26.39 -12.97 -3.97
C GLN A 17 24.97 -12.61 -4.48
N GLU A 18 23.99 -12.31 -3.64
CA GLU A 18 23.70 -10.95 -3.14
C GLU A 18 22.52 -10.98 -2.14
N PRO A 19 22.64 -10.32 -0.97
CA PRO A 19 21.49 -9.63 -0.37
C PRO A 19 21.86 -8.23 0.19
N GLU A 20 22.71 -7.43 -0.47
CA GLU A 20 23.24 -6.19 0.12
C GLU A 20 22.43 -4.90 -0.14
N THR A 21 21.52 -4.85 -1.13
CA THR A 21 20.87 -3.58 -1.51
C THR A 21 19.81 -3.07 -0.53
N MET A 22 19.15 -3.98 0.19
CA MET A 22 18.10 -3.68 1.16
C MET A 22 18.51 -2.73 2.28
N GLN A 23 19.77 -2.83 2.70
CA GLN A 23 20.25 -2.06 3.83
C GLN A 23 20.38 -0.57 3.48
N LEU A 24 20.61 -0.20 2.22
CA LEU A 24 21.12 1.14 1.90
C LEU A 24 20.09 2.26 2.08
N LEU A 25 18.84 2.13 1.61
CA LEU A 25 17.87 3.23 1.70
C LEU A 25 17.38 3.43 3.13
N GLN A 26 16.95 2.35 3.79
CA GLN A 26 16.41 2.44 5.15
C GLN A 26 17.51 2.75 6.18
N HIS A 27 18.73 2.21 6.03
CA HIS A 27 19.84 2.68 6.86
C HIS A 27 20.21 4.11 6.54
N ARG A 28 20.22 4.54 5.26
CA ARG A 28 20.46 5.95 4.93
C ARG A 28 19.46 6.83 5.66
N LEU A 29 18.16 6.56 5.59
CA LEU A 29 17.15 7.32 6.32
C LEU A 29 17.44 7.30 7.82
N ALA A 30 17.70 6.13 8.43
CA ALA A 30 18.03 6.05 9.86
C ALA A 30 19.29 6.85 10.25
N LEU A 31 20.26 6.96 9.35
CA LEU A 31 21.48 7.77 9.50
C LEU A 31 21.27 9.25 9.19
N GLU A 32 20.24 9.59 8.40
CA GLU A 32 19.85 10.96 8.09
C GLU A 32 19.25 11.63 9.33
N GLY A 33 20.12 12.22 10.14
CA GLY A 33 19.85 13.34 11.05
C GLY A 33 18.52 13.35 11.82
N PRO A 34 17.96 14.54 12.11
CA PRO A 34 16.64 14.69 12.72
C PRO A 34 15.50 14.25 11.78
N GLN A 35 14.31 14.00 12.34
CA GLN A 35 13.10 13.58 11.60
C GLN A 35 12.76 14.46 10.39
N GLU A 36 12.96 15.77 10.50
CA GLU A 36 12.71 16.74 9.42
C GLU A 36 13.57 16.46 8.17
N GLN A 37 14.82 16.01 8.36
CA GLN A 37 15.70 15.68 7.22
C GLN A 37 15.24 14.42 6.51
N ARG A 38 14.81 13.39 7.26
CA ARG A 38 14.23 12.17 6.69
C ARG A 38 12.95 12.45 5.92
N LEU A 39 12.08 13.30 6.46
CA LEU A 39 10.85 13.69 5.77
C LEU A 39 11.19 14.37 4.44
N LYS A 40 12.08 15.36 4.46
CA LYS A 40 12.55 16.04 3.25
C LYS A 40 13.18 15.09 2.22
N ALA A 41 13.90 14.06 2.66
CA ALA A 41 14.50 13.06 1.78
C ALA A 41 13.46 12.14 1.11
N ALA A 42 12.27 12.01 1.70
CA ALA A 42 11.16 11.22 1.18
C ALA A 42 10.13 12.06 0.38
N GLU A 43 10.35 13.38 0.25
CA GLU A 43 9.51 14.30 -0.51
C GLU A 43 9.93 14.35 -2.01
N PRO A 44 8.97 14.51 -2.95
CA PRO A 44 7.52 14.50 -2.72
C PRO A 44 7.01 13.09 -2.42
N ILE A 45 6.23 12.94 -1.35
CA ILE A 45 5.67 11.66 -0.90
C ILE A 45 4.77 11.08 -1.99
N ASN A 46 5.03 9.82 -2.33
CA ASN A 46 4.22 9.02 -3.23
C ASN A 46 3.47 7.94 -2.46
N TRP A 47 2.19 8.17 -2.20
CA TRP A 47 1.35 7.18 -1.53
C TRP A 47 0.98 6.04 -2.49
N VAL A 48 1.40 4.83 -2.14
CA VAL A 48 1.01 3.59 -2.81
C VAL A 48 -0.11 2.94 -2.00
N HIS A 49 -1.32 2.96 -2.56
CA HIS A 49 -2.51 2.43 -1.91
C HIS A 49 -2.98 1.15 -2.60
N PHE A 50 -2.74 0.01 -1.95
CA PHE A 50 -3.28 -1.27 -2.41
C PHE A 50 -4.75 -1.43 -1.97
N PRO A 51 -5.60 -2.07 -2.80
CA PRO A 51 -6.98 -2.35 -2.45
C PRO A 51 -7.07 -3.13 -1.14
N LYS A 52 -7.94 -2.67 -0.24
CA LYS A 52 -8.17 -3.28 1.08
C LYS A 52 -6.97 -3.26 2.04
N VAL A 53 -6.05 -2.33 1.80
CA VAL A 53 -4.85 -2.10 2.61
C VAL A 53 -4.84 -0.66 3.15
N GLY A 54 -5.75 -0.39 4.09
CA GLY A 54 -5.59 0.72 5.03
C GLY A 54 -5.73 2.14 4.48
N SER A 55 -6.84 2.49 3.81
CA SER A 55 -7.07 3.87 3.30
C SER A 55 -6.95 4.95 4.38
N SER A 56 -7.17 4.59 5.65
CA SER A 56 -7.03 5.48 6.80
C SER A 56 -5.61 5.99 7.03
N PHE A 57 -4.59 5.33 6.48
CA PHE A 57 -3.18 5.76 6.59
C PHE A 57 -2.97 7.15 5.97
N LEU A 58 -3.81 7.54 5.02
CA LEU A 58 -3.83 8.90 4.47
C LEU A 58 -3.88 9.96 5.58
N ASN A 59 -4.61 9.72 6.68
CA ASN A 59 -4.66 10.65 7.80
C ASN A 59 -3.28 10.86 8.44
N ALA A 60 -2.46 9.83 8.58
CA ALA A 60 -1.10 10.00 9.12
C ALA A 60 -0.24 10.85 8.18
N ILE A 61 -0.36 10.66 6.85
CA ILE A 61 0.42 11.39 5.86
C ILE A 61 0.04 12.87 5.82
N VAL A 62 -1.24 13.20 5.72
CA VAL A 62 -1.68 14.60 5.54
C VAL A 62 -1.39 15.47 6.77
N HIS A 63 -1.27 14.86 7.95
CA HIS A 63 -0.91 15.53 9.19
C HIS A 63 0.61 15.60 9.44
N LEU A 64 1.44 15.12 8.51
CA LEU A 64 2.89 15.36 8.60
C LEU A 64 3.21 16.87 8.49
N PRO A 65 4.29 17.33 9.16
CA PRO A 65 4.66 18.74 9.16
C PRO A 65 4.82 19.33 7.76
N GLY A 66 3.91 20.24 7.42
CA GLY A 66 3.97 21.01 6.18
C GLY A 66 3.56 20.25 4.92
N VAL A 67 3.14 18.98 5.01
CA VAL A 67 2.69 18.19 3.85
C VAL A 67 1.32 18.70 3.36
N CYS A 68 0.33 18.77 4.25
CA CYS A 68 -0.98 19.36 3.95
C CYS A 68 -1.37 20.44 4.97
N PRO A 69 -0.82 21.66 4.88
CA PRO A 69 -0.99 22.70 5.89
C PRO A 69 -2.43 23.17 6.06
N LEU A 70 -3.31 22.93 5.09
CA LEU A 70 -4.73 23.29 5.15
C LEU A 70 -5.63 22.14 5.61
N ALA A 71 -5.08 20.93 5.81
CA ALA A 71 -5.81 19.75 6.27
C ALA A 71 -5.64 19.46 7.78
N VAL A 72 -4.97 20.34 8.54
CA VAL A 72 -4.54 20.07 9.94
C VAL A 72 -5.64 19.66 10.94
N ASN A 73 -6.91 20.00 10.65
CA ASN A 73 -8.06 19.66 11.49
C ASN A 73 -9.07 18.75 10.75
N LEU A 74 -8.68 18.19 9.62
CA LEU A 74 -9.56 17.37 8.77
C LEU A 74 -9.20 15.90 8.95
N THR A 75 -10.14 15.12 9.46
CA THR A 75 -10.05 13.66 9.33
C THR A 75 -10.62 13.26 7.98
N ILE A 76 -9.80 12.68 7.12
CA ILE A 76 -10.21 12.20 5.81
C ILE A 76 -10.88 10.83 5.98
N GLY A 77 -12.17 10.79 5.68
CA GLY A 77 -12.98 9.60 5.82
C GLY A 77 -14.41 9.81 5.40
N GLU A 78 -15.19 8.73 5.44
CA GLU A 78 -16.59 8.73 5.03
C GLU A 78 -17.45 9.75 5.78
N GLN A 79 -17.21 9.94 7.09
CA GLN A 79 -17.96 10.90 7.89
C GLN A 79 -17.77 12.35 7.43
N SER A 80 -16.62 12.67 6.87
CA SER A 80 -16.27 14.04 6.48
C SER A 80 -16.57 14.32 5.00
N LEU A 81 -16.39 13.32 4.13
CA LEU A 81 -16.47 13.50 2.68
C LEU A 81 -17.48 12.56 1.99
N GLY A 82 -18.19 11.72 2.73
CA GLY A 82 -19.15 10.75 2.20
C GLY A 82 -18.50 9.44 1.69
N PRO A 83 -19.31 8.51 1.14
CA PRO A 83 -18.87 7.15 0.78
C PRO A 83 -17.74 7.12 -0.26
N CYS A 84 -17.64 8.17 -1.08
CA CYS A 84 -16.62 8.37 -2.10
C CYS A 84 -15.36 9.10 -1.58
N PHE A 85 -15.12 9.18 -0.26
CA PHE A 85 -14.14 10.11 0.32
C PHE A 85 -12.75 10.04 -0.32
N LEU A 86 -12.28 8.85 -0.67
CA LEU A 86 -10.94 8.66 -1.23
C LEU A 86 -10.84 9.19 -2.67
N GLN A 87 -11.91 9.08 -3.44
CA GLN A 87 -12.00 9.66 -4.77
C GLN A 87 -12.06 11.18 -4.70
N ILE A 88 -12.95 11.73 -3.85
CA ILE A 88 -13.08 13.16 -3.61
C ILE A 88 -11.75 13.76 -3.14
N TRP A 89 -11.05 13.06 -2.25
CA TRP A 89 -9.71 13.43 -1.84
C TRP A 89 -8.77 13.54 -3.02
N THR A 90 -8.66 12.48 -3.81
CA THR A 90 -7.67 12.35 -4.90
C THR A 90 -7.90 13.38 -6.00
N ASP A 91 -9.16 13.58 -6.42
CA ASP A 91 -9.49 14.40 -7.58
C ASP A 91 -9.66 15.88 -7.26
N VAL A 92 -10.15 16.20 -6.06
CA VAL A 92 -10.63 17.55 -5.73
C VAL A 92 -9.80 18.18 -4.62
N MET A 93 -9.64 17.49 -3.50
CA MET A 93 -9.14 18.13 -2.28
C MET A 93 -7.61 18.13 -2.18
N CYS A 94 -6.95 17.10 -2.67
CA CYS A 94 -5.51 16.92 -2.48
C CYS A 94 -4.72 18.14 -2.99
N SER A 95 -4.98 18.57 -4.22
CA SER A 95 -4.28 19.73 -4.83
C SER A 95 -4.61 21.07 -4.17
N GLN A 96 -5.75 21.13 -3.47
CA GLN A 96 -6.20 22.33 -2.76
C GLN A 96 -5.64 22.42 -1.34
N LEU A 97 -5.40 21.26 -0.70
CA LEU A 97 -5.04 21.20 0.72
C LEU A 97 -3.56 20.89 0.98
N CYS A 98 -2.89 20.28 0.01
CA CYS A 98 -1.52 19.80 0.13
C CYS A 98 -0.51 20.60 -0.70
N ASP A 99 0.71 20.70 -0.16
CA ASP A 99 1.86 21.23 -0.89
C ASP A 99 2.32 20.20 -1.93
N GLN A 100 2.21 20.56 -3.21
CA GLN A 100 2.51 19.66 -4.32
C GLN A 100 4.01 19.37 -4.48
N GLU A 101 4.88 20.17 -3.85
CA GLU A 101 6.30 19.86 -3.76
C GLU A 101 6.61 18.78 -2.72
N LYS A 102 5.66 18.49 -1.83
CA LYS A 102 5.83 17.57 -0.70
C LYS A 102 4.94 16.33 -0.77
N PHE A 103 3.80 16.41 -1.43
CA PHE A 103 2.89 15.29 -1.62
C PHE A 103 2.41 15.25 -3.07
N ARG A 104 2.61 14.11 -3.74
CA ARG A 104 2.09 13.93 -5.10
C ARG A 104 0.60 13.63 -5.06
N CYS A 105 -0.21 14.62 -5.41
CA CYS A 105 -1.60 14.40 -5.71
C CYS A 105 -1.73 13.75 -7.09
N LYS A 106 -2.27 12.54 -7.11
CA LYS A 106 -2.49 11.77 -8.32
C LYS A 106 -3.77 12.25 -9.02
N THR A 107 -3.71 13.39 -9.71
CA THR A 107 -4.90 14.10 -10.24
C THR A 107 -5.40 13.61 -11.60
N ASP A 108 -4.95 12.46 -12.11
CA ASP A 108 -5.32 11.97 -13.46
C ASP A 108 -5.56 10.45 -13.50
N LEU A 109 -5.81 9.84 -12.34
CA LEU A 109 -6.02 8.41 -12.28
C LEU A 109 -7.52 8.17 -12.21
N ARG A 110 -8.13 8.10 -13.41
CA ARG A 110 -9.45 7.46 -13.61
C ARG A 110 -9.51 6.04 -13.03
N MET A 111 -8.35 5.50 -12.68
CA MET A 111 -8.14 4.18 -12.11
C MET A 111 -7.99 4.24 -10.59
N PRO A 112 -8.97 3.77 -9.80
CA PRO A 112 -8.76 3.47 -8.39
C PRO A 112 -7.59 2.50 -8.21
N HIS A 113 -6.69 2.82 -7.27
CA HIS A 113 -5.50 2.03 -6.95
C HIS A 113 -4.55 1.83 -8.15
N PRO A 114 -3.96 2.92 -8.65
CA PRO A 114 -3.08 2.90 -9.81
C PRO A 114 -1.75 2.20 -9.51
N PRO A 115 -1.15 1.52 -10.49
CA PRO A 115 0.25 1.11 -10.42
C PRO A 115 1.20 2.29 -10.20
N ILE A 116 2.41 1.99 -9.76
CA ILE A 116 3.50 2.97 -9.73
C ILE A 116 3.86 3.36 -11.16
N ASP A 117 4.09 4.65 -11.40
CA ASP A 117 4.32 5.17 -12.75
C ASP A 117 5.80 5.05 -13.14
N ASP A 118 6.67 5.90 -12.58
CA ASP A 118 8.12 5.86 -12.80
C ASP A 118 8.86 5.47 -11.52
N TYR A 119 9.05 4.15 -11.34
CA TYR A 119 9.78 3.62 -10.18
C TYR A 119 11.15 4.27 -9.98
N TRP A 120 11.89 4.54 -11.06
CA TRP A 120 13.27 5.02 -10.94
C TRP A 120 13.33 6.48 -10.55
N ALA A 121 12.45 7.32 -11.09
CA ALA A 121 12.35 8.73 -10.70
C ALA A 121 11.81 8.92 -9.28
N GLU A 122 11.00 7.98 -8.79
CA GLU A 122 10.28 8.09 -7.52
C GLU A 122 10.87 7.21 -6.40
N LYS A 123 11.92 6.44 -6.70
CA LYS A 123 12.61 5.60 -5.73
C LYS A 123 13.03 6.43 -4.51
N GLY A 124 12.63 5.97 -3.32
CA GLY A 124 12.90 6.65 -2.05
C GLY A 124 11.79 7.60 -1.62
N THR A 125 10.70 7.73 -2.38
CA THR A 125 9.54 8.57 -2.03
C THR A 125 8.27 7.76 -1.74
N PHE A 126 8.28 6.45 -2.03
CA PHE A 126 7.10 5.61 -1.86
C PHE A 126 6.80 5.36 -0.38
N MET A 127 5.54 5.53 -0.01
CA MET A 127 5.02 5.19 1.31
C MET A 127 3.75 4.36 1.14
N GLY A 128 3.62 3.28 1.89
CA GLY A 128 2.43 2.44 1.80
C GLY A 128 2.29 1.47 2.96
N PHE A 129 1.09 0.94 3.08
CA PHE A 129 0.81 -0.20 3.94
C PHE A 129 0.73 -1.47 3.09
N PHE A 130 1.01 -2.60 3.71
CA PHE A 130 0.86 -3.93 3.15
C PHE A 130 -0.04 -4.76 4.07
N ARG A 131 -0.59 -5.85 3.53
CA ARG A 131 -1.49 -6.75 4.25
C ARG A 131 -1.23 -8.17 3.80
N ASP A 132 -1.44 -9.12 4.70
CA ASP A 132 -1.46 -10.54 4.36
C ASP A 132 -2.37 -10.76 3.13
N PRO A 133 -1.87 -11.41 2.06
CA PRO A 133 -2.61 -11.52 0.81
C PRO A 133 -3.96 -12.21 0.95
N ASP A 134 -4.05 -13.30 1.72
CA ASP A 134 -5.29 -14.03 1.91
C ASP A 134 -6.31 -13.20 2.70
N GLN A 135 -5.84 -12.46 3.72
CA GLN A 135 -6.66 -11.50 4.46
C GLN A 135 -7.11 -10.33 3.57
N ARG A 136 -6.29 -9.88 2.61
CA ARG A 136 -6.64 -8.85 1.62
C ARG A 136 -7.76 -9.35 0.70
N ILE A 137 -7.63 -10.57 0.16
CA ILE A 137 -8.66 -11.21 -0.67
C ILE A 137 -9.97 -11.35 0.10
N LEU A 138 -9.94 -11.93 1.30
CA LEU A 138 -11.15 -12.11 2.12
C LEU A 138 -11.79 -10.77 2.49
N SER A 139 -10.97 -9.74 2.74
CA SER A 139 -11.48 -8.40 3.01
C SER A 139 -12.18 -7.78 1.80
N GLY A 140 -11.69 -8.03 0.58
CA GLY A 140 -12.35 -7.58 -0.65
C GLY A 140 -13.64 -8.36 -0.93
N TYR A 141 -13.61 -9.68 -0.75
CA TYR A 141 -14.78 -10.54 -0.95
C TYR A 141 -15.94 -10.17 -0.02
N HIS A 142 -15.64 -9.89 1.25
CA HIS A 142 -16.62 -9.55 2.28
C HIS A 142 -16.89 -8.04 2.39
N ASP A 143 -16.45 -7.24 1.42
CA ASP A 143 -16.81 -5.83 1.35
C ASP A 143 -18.17 -5.67 0.66
N ASP A 144 -19.25 -5.63 1.44
CA ASP A 144 -20.60 -5.44 0.90
C ASP A 144 -20.87 -4.00 0.44
N MET A 145 -20.11 -3.02 0.95
CA MET A 145 -20.30 -1.62 0.57
C MET A 145 -19.79 -1.38 -0.84
N ASP A 146 -18.55 -1.77 -1.12
CA ASP A 146 -18.00 -1.65 -2.48
C ASP A 146 -18.51 -2.78 -3.40
N ASN A 147 -18.88 -3.91 -2.81
CA ASN A 147 -19.28 -5.17 -3.45
C ASN A 147 -18.33 -5.59 -4.60
N LEU A 148 -17.03 -5.60 -4.29
CA LEU A 148 -15.94 -5.87 -5.25
C LEU A 148 -16.01 -7.26 -5.90
N ALA A 149 -16.71 -8.20 -5.27
CA ALA A 149 -16.94 -9.54 -5.79
C ALA A 149 -18.26 -9.65 -6.60
N SER A 150 -18.95 -8.55 -6.86
CA SER A 150 -20.19 -8.53 -7.65
C SER A 150 -19.97 -9.10 -9.05
N VAL A 151 -20.96 -9.87 -9.54
CA VAL A 151 -21.00 -10.34 -10.94
C VAL A 151 -20.95 -9.20 -11.96
N ASN A 152 -21.39 -8.00 -11.57
CA ASN A 152 -21.40 -6.81 -12.42
C ASN A 152 -20.19 -5.88 -12.16
N PHE A 153 -19.21 -6.32 -11.34
CA PHE A 153 -18.09 -5.46 -10.96
C PHE A 153 -17.24 -5.03 -12.16
N ARG A 154 -17.09 -5.90 -13.16
CA ARG A 154 -16.42 -5.56 -14.43
C ARG A 154 -17.12 -4.40 -15.15
N ASP A 155 -18.44 -4.48 -15.30
CA ASP A 155 -19.24 -3.42 -15.94
C ASP A 155 -19.22 -2.13 -15.13
N PHE A 156 -19.10 -2.25 -13.81
CA PHE A 156 -18.86 -1.11 -12.93
C PHE A 156 -17.51 -0.45 -13.26
N LEU A 157 -16.39 -1.19 -13.28
CA LEU A 157 -15.07 -0.65 -13.60
C LEU A 157 -15.02 0.05 -14.97
N HIS A 158 -15.55 -0.58 -16.02
CA HIS A 158 -15.53 0.01 -17.37
C HIS A 158 -16.37 1.28 -17.48
N ARG A 159 -17.48 1.42 -16.72
CA ARG A 159 -18.23 2.67 -16.66
C ARG A 159 -17.43 3.83 -16.06
N TYR A 160 -16.48 3.58 -15.15
CA TYR A 160 -15.61 4.64 -14.62
C TYR A 160 -14.61 5.16 -15.65
N ASP A 161 -14.15 4.30 -16.57
CA ASP A 161 -13.15 4.72 -17.56
C ASP A 161 -13.76 5.64 -18.64
N GLU A 162 -15.07 5.52 -18.90
CA GLU A 162 -15.78 6.20 -19.98
C GLU A 162 -16.44 7.54 -19.59
N GLU A 163 -16.86 7.73 -18.32
CA GLU A 163 -17.69 8.89 -17.91
C GLU A 163 -16.94 9.91 -17.02
N PRO A 164 -17.10 11.24 -17.21
CA PRO A 164 -16.55 12.26 -16.31
C PRO A 164 -17.14 12.16 -14.89
N LEU A 165 -16.26 12.16 -13.89
CA LEU A 165 -16.54 12.05 -12.44
C LEU A 165 -17.68 12.92 -11.88
N ALA A 166 -18.04 14.02 -12.54
CA ALA A 166 -19.17 14.85 -12.11
C ALA A 166 -20.55 14.16 -12.25
N GLN A 167 -20.63 13.00 -12.92
CA GLN A 167 -21.89 12.29 -13.17
C GLN A 167 -22.03 10.94 -12.43
N THR A 168 -20.95 10.36 -11.90
CA THR A 168 -21.02 9.12 -11.11
C THR A 168 -21.30 9.44 -9.65
N ALA A 169 -22.56 9.72 -9.31
CA ALA A 169 -23.01 9.91 -7.93
C ALA A 169 -22.84 8.66 -7.03
N ASN A 170 -22.34 7.55 -7.59
CA ASN A 170 -22.16 6.28 -6.91
C ASN A 170 -20.71 5.83 -7.11
N CYS A 171 -19.95 5.62 -6.02
CA CYS A 171 -18.59 5.07 -6.04
C CYS A 171 -18.52 3.62 -5.57
N THR A 172 -19.69 3.00 -5.42
CA THR A 172 -19.85 1.62 -5.02
C THR A 172 -20.55 0.86 -6.12
N SER A 173 -20.19 -0.42 -6.28
CA SER A 173 -20.98 -1.28 -7.16
C SER A 173 -22.37 -1.51 -6.54
N GLU A 174 -23.29 -2.09 -7.31
CA GLU A 174 -24.67 -2.30 -6.85
C GLU A 174 -24.70 -3.13 -5.56
N GLU A 175 -25.12 -2.49 -4.46
CA GLU A 175 -25.29 -3.14 -3.17
C GLU A 175 -26.28 -4.30 -3.30
N GLY A 176 -25.92 -5.46 -2.77
CA GLY A 176 -26.76 -6.67 -2.85
C GLY A 176 -26.74 -7.39 -4.20
N ALA A 177 -25.98 -6.90 -5.20
CA ALA A 177 -25.73 -7.68 -6.41
C ALA A 177 -25.04 -9.02 -6.04
N PRO A 178 -25.41 -10.14 -6.70
CA PRO A 178 -24.82 -11.44 -6.41
C PRO A 178 -23.30 -11.40 -6.56
N LYS A 179 -22.60 -12.09 -5.66
CA LYS A 179 -21.15 -12.26 -5.73
C LYS A 179 -20.78 -13.47 -6.58
N ILE A 180 -19.66 -13.39 -7.29
CA ILE A 180 -19.04 -14.56 -7.92
C ILE A 180 -18.54 -15.53 -6.83
N PRO A 181 -18.30 -16.82 -7.15
CA PRO A 181 -17.70 -17.77 -6.22
C PRO A 181 -16.37 -17.28 -5.65
N ILE A 182 -16.13 -17.52 -4.37
CA ILE A 182 -14.94 -16.98 -3.66
C ILE A 182 -13.61 -17.34 -4.30
N LEU A 183 -13.46 -18.56 -4.84
CA LEU A 183 -12.22 -18.98 -5.51
C LEU A 183 -12.03 -18.29 -6.86
N GLU A 184 -13.12 -17.98 -7.56
CA GLU A 184 -13.06 -17.22 -8.82
C GLU A 184 -12.66 -15.76 -8.54
N PHE A 185 -13.21 -15.18 -7.48
CA PHE A 185 -12.78 -13.86 -6.99
C PHE A 185 -11.31 -13.87 -6.57
N ALA A 186 -10.90 -14.84 -5.76
CA ALA A 186 -9.52 -14.95 -5.30
C ALA A 186 -8.54 -15.01 -6.48
N GLU A 187 -8.85 -15.80 -7.50
CA GLU A 187 -7.96 -15.95 -8.66
C GLU A 187 -7.89 -14.69 -9.54
N SER A 188 -9.00 -13.96 -9.71
CA SER A 188 -8.96 -12.68 -10.44
C SER A 188 -8.16 -11.59 -9.71
N TRP A 189 -8.11 -11.65 -8.38
CA TRP A 189 -7.38 -10.70 -7.54
C TRP A 189 -5.94 -11.11 -7.21
N LYS A 190 -5.51 -12.30 -7.64
CA LYS A 190 -4.19 -12.86 -7.38
C LYS A 190 -3.07 -11.98 -7.93
N GLY A 191 -2.03 -11.71 -7.15
CA GLY A 191 -0.93 -10.83 -7.58
C GLY A 191 -1.34 -9.35 -7.66
N GLY A 192 -2.34 -8.94 -6.88
CA GLY A 192 -2.84 -7.57 -6.76
C GLY A 192 -1.74 -6.54 -6.47
N MET A 193 -1.00 -6.77 -5.39
CA MET A 193 0.08 -5.89 -4.96
C MET A 193 1.26 -5.94 -5.94
N THR A 194 1.56 -7.12 -6.47
CA THR A 194 2.62 -7.34 -7.45
C THR A 194 2.37 -6.50 -8.71
N TYR A 195 1.16 -6.54 -9.27
CA TYR A 195 0.77 -5.76 -10.45
C TYR A 195 1.03 -4.27 -10.26
N GLN A 196 0.56 -3.70 -9.15
CA GLN A 196 0.76 -2.27 -8.86
C GLN A 196 2.22 -1.87 -8.75
N LEU A 197 3.08 -2.79 -8.34
CA LEU A 197 4.48 -2.48 -8.13
C LEU A 197 5.33 -2.66 -9.38
N VAL A 198 4.86 -3.35 -10.42
CA VAL A 198 5.73 -3.73 -11.57
C VAL A 198 5.23 -3.28 -12.93
N VAL A 199 3.92 -3.07 -13.06
CA VAL A 199 3.31 -2.68 -14.33
C VAL A 199 3.47 -1.18 -14.51
N GLU A 200 4.13 -0.80 -15.60
CA GLU A 200 4.32 0.58 -16.04
C GLU A 200 3.38 0.82 -17.23
N HIS A 201 2.78 2.01 -17.32
CA HIS A 201 1.80 2.37 -18.35
C HIS A 201 0.66 1.34 -18.52
N PRO A 202 -0.08 1.05 -17.44
CA PRO A 202 -1.15 0.04 -17.48
C PRO A 202 -2.27 0.43 -18.45
N THR A 203 -2.81 -0.56 -19.15
CA THR A 203 -4.02 -0.43 -19.98
C THR A 203 -5.29 -0.91 -19.27
N THR A 204 -5.15 -1.40 -18.04
CA THR A 204 -6.21 -1.98 -17.19
C THR A 204 -6.01 -1.51 -15.75
N GLN A 205 -7.06 -1.56 -14.94
CA GLN A 205 -6.97 -1.23 -13.52
C GLN A 205 -6.42 -2.40 -12.70
N THR A 206 -5.91 -2.14 -11.49
CA THR A 206 -5.42 -3.22 -10.60
C THR A 206 -6.52 -4.24 -10.26
N LEU A 207 -7.78 -3.80 -10.22
CA LEU A 207 -8.92 -4.65 -9.89
C LEU A 207 -9.62 -5.23 -11.12
N ASP A 208 -9.14 -4.92 -12.32
CA ASP A 208 -9.71 -5.43 -13.57
C ASP A 208 -9.43 -6.94 -13.70
N PRO A 209 -10.46 -7.79 -13.88
CA PRO A 209 -10.26 -9.23 -14.04
C PRO A 209 -9.45 -9.61 -15.30
N ASP A 210 -9.38 -8.73 -16.31
CA ASP A 210 -8.62 -8.96 -17.55
C ASP A 210 -7.20 -8.38 -17.48
N ARG A 211 -6.78 -7.85 -16.33
CA ARG A 211 -5.41 -7.35 -16.15
C ARG A 211 -4.39 -8.45 -16.39
N LEU A 212 -3.15 -8.04 -16.69
CA LEU A 212 -2.03 -8.96 -16.86
C LEU A 212 -1.89 -9.88 -15.63
N THR A 213 -1.80 -11.19 -15.88
CA THR A 213 -1.49 -12.17 -14.84
C THR A 213 -0.03 -12.02 -14.41
N MET A 214 0.19 -11.92 -13.11
CA MET A 214 1.52 -11.75 -12.54
C MET A 214 2.25 -13.08 -12.36
N THR A 215 3.53 -13.10 -12.68
CA THR A 215 4.40 -14.26 -12.49
C THR A 215 5.21 -14.14 -11.21
N ARG A 216 5.87 -15.25 -10.82
CA ARG A 216 6.81 -15.22 -9.69
C ARG A 216 8.02 -14.31 -9.91
N ALA A 217 8.44 -14.12 -11.17
CA ALA A 217 9.52 -13.19 -11.50
C ALA A 217 9.07 -11.73 -11.29
N ASP A 218 7.83 -11.42 -11.65
CA ASP A 218 7.22 -10.12 -11.36
C ASP A 218 7.14 -9.89 -9.84
N ALA A 219 6.72 -10.89 -9.07
CA ALA A 219 6.68 -10.81 -7.62
C ALA A 219 8.06 -10.56 -6.99
N GLN A 220 9.12 -11.17 -7.54
CA GLN A 220 10.50 -10.91 -7.10
C GLN A 220 10.95 -9.48 -7.42
N LYS A 221 10.59 -8.95 -8.60
CA LYS A 221 10.82 -7.54 -8.96
C LYS A 221 10.05 -6.60 -8.03
N ALA A 222 8.77 -6.89 -7.76
CA ALA A 222 7.94 -6.14 -6.83
C ALA A 222 8.55 -6.12 -5.43
N ALA A 223 8.94 -7.28 -4.91
CA ALA A 223 9.63 -7.40 -3.62
C ALA A 223 10.92 -6.57 -3.58
N GLN A 224 11.72 -6.56 -4.65
CA GLN A 224 12.89 -5.68 -4.74
C GLN A 224 12.52 -4.19 -4.70
N ARG A 225 11.42 -3.78 -5.35
CA ARG A 225 10.95 -2.40 -5.32
C ARG A 225 10.47 -1.97 -3.94
N VAL A 226 9.79 -2.85 -3.19
CA VAL A 226 9.43 -2.61 -1.78
C VAL A 226 10.69 -2.36 -0.95
N ARG A 227 11.67 -3.24 -1.12
CA ARG A 227 12.94 -3.23 -0.41
C ARG A 227 13.77 -1.98 -0.64
N ASP A 228 13.96 -1.64 -1.91
CA ASP A 228 14.93 -0.64 -2.31
C ASP A 228 14.30 0.75 -2.51
N GLY A 229 12.98 0.83 -2.72
CA GLY A 229 12.31 2.05 -3.19
C GLY A 229 11.32 2.69 -2.24
N PHE A 230 10.83 1.99 -1.22
CA PHE A 230 9.92 2.60 -0.25
C PHE A 230 10.71 3.37 0.81
N ALA A 231 10.33 4.61 1.06
CA ALA A 231 10.72 5.35 2.26
C ALA A 231 10.04 4.78 3.50
N PHE A 232 8.80 4.33 3.38
CA PHE A 232 8.03 3.80 4.49
C PHE A 232 7.20 2.58 4.10
N VAL A 233 7.24 1.55 4.95
CA VAL A 233 6.45 0.33 4.83
C VAL A 233 5.74 0.07 6.16
N GLY A 234 4.42 0.13 6.13
CA GLY A 234 3.54 -0.27 7.24
C GLY A 234 2.89 -1.64 7.01
N ILE A 235 2.43 -2.28 8.07
CA ILE A 235 1.73 -3.57 8.05
C ILE A 235 0.35 -3.39 8.67
N THR A 236 -0.70 -3.80 7.96
CA THR A 236 -2.09 -3.58 8.34
C THR A 236 -2.43 -4.32 9.64
N GLU A 237 -1.94 -5.53 9.80
CA GLU A 237 -2.10 -6.36 11.00
C GLU A 237 -1.46 -5.71 12.24
N GLU A 238 -0.43 -4.87 12.03
CA GLU A 238 0.31 -4.14 13.06
C GLU A 238 0.02 -2.63 12.96
N TRP A 239 -1.25 -2.25 12.72
CA TRP A 239 -1.66 -0.88 12.40
C TRP A 239 -1.06 0.16 13.35
N SER A 240 -1.32 0.00 14.65
CA SER A 240 -0.91 0.99 15.64
C SER A 240 0.61 1.12 15.71
N LEU A 241 1.33 -0.01 15.63
CA LEU A 241 2.79 -0.02 15.64
C LEU A 241 3.36 0.61 14.36
N SER A 242 2.73 0.40 13.22
CA SER A 242 3.08 1.02 11.94
C SER A 242 2.90 2.53 11.97
N VAL A 243 1.79 3.04 12.51
CA VAL A 243 1.56 4.49 12.70
C VAL A 243 2.61 5.10 13.63
N CYS A 244 2.92 4.42 14.74
CA CYS A 244 3.98 4.89 15.64
C CYS A 244 5.35 4.92 14.95
N LEU A 245 5.70 3.87 14.20
CA LEU A 245 6.93 3.81 13.42
C LEU A 245 7.01 4.99 12.44
N PHE A 246 5.93 5.25 11.71
CA PHE A 246 5.83 6.36 10.77
C PHE A 246 6.18 7.70 11.43
N HIS A 247 5.56 8.01 12.57
CA HIS A 247 5.86 9.26 13.29
C HIS A 247 7.26 9.28 13.92
N LYS A 248 7.81 8.13 14.30
CA LYS A 248 9.22 8.05 14.75
C LYS A 248 10.19 8.33 13.61
N MET A 249 9.87 7.86 12.41
CA MET A 249 10.68 8.10 11.21
C MET A 249 10.57 9.56 10.75
N PHE A 250 9.37 10.10 10.51
CA PHE A 250 9.20 11.36 9.79
C PHE A 250 8.72 12.53 10.65
N GLY A 251 8.45 12.29 11.94
CA GLY A 251 7.95 13.31 12.86
C GLY A 251 6.44 13.48 12.81
N GLY A 252 5.96 14.64 13.27
CA GLY A 252 4.54 14.87 13.53
C GLY A 252 4.08 14.24 14.84
N SER A 253 2.96 14.74 15.37
CA SER A 253 2.31 14.14 16.54
C SER A 253 1.35 13.05 16.08
N CYS A 254 1.28 11.94 16.81
CA CYS A 254 0.22 10.98 16.61
C CYS A 254 -1.13 11.61 16.98
N LEU A 255 -2.12 11.47 16.10
CA LEU A 255 -3.47 11.99 16.27
C LEU A 255 -4.45 10.83 16.39
N GLN A 256 -5.62 11.11 16.97
CA GLN A 256 -6.70 10.13 17.06
C GLN A 256 -7.15 9.65 15.67
N SER A 257 -7.15 10.55 14.69
CA SER A 257 -7.47 10.27 13.29
C SER A 257 -6.57 9.23 12.65
N ASP A 258 -5.34 9.07 13.12
CA ASP A 258 -4.37 8.11 12.56
C ASP A 258 -4.71 6.66 12.96
N PHE A 259 -5.51 6.49 14.02
CA PHE A 259 -5.98 5.20 14.53
C PHE A 259 -7.46 4.95 14.21
N ALA A 260 -8.15 5.91 13.60
CA ALA A 260 -9.53 5.74 13.20
C ALA A 260 -9.62 4.83 11.97
N ASN A 261 -10.48 3.82 12.02
CA ASN A 261 -10.86 3.05 10.84
C ASN A 261 -11.91 3.84 10.05
N THR A 262 -11.45 4.65 9.10
CA THR A 262 -12.30 5.52 8.28
C THR A 262 -12.99 4.79 7.12
N ARG A 263 -12.75 3.49 6.98
CA ARG A 263 -13.34 2.64 5.93
C ARG A 263 -13.58 1.21 6.45
N PRO A 264 -14.46 1.03 7.44
CA PRO A 264 -14.75 -0.28 8.01
C PRO A 264 -15.37 -1.19 6.95
N SER A 265 -15.02 -2.48 6.98
CA SER A 265 -15.76 -3.48 6.20
C SER A 265 -17.16 -3.67 6.81
N ALA A 266 -18.16 -3.99 5.97
CA ALA A 266 -19.58 -4.07 6.36
C ALA A 266 -19.87 -5.02 7.55
N ALA A 267 -19.01 -6.01 7.79
CA ALA A 267 -19.11 -6.90 8.95
C ALA A 267 -18.60 -6.30 10.28
N GLY A 268 -18.25 -5.00 10.33
CA GLY A 268 -17.65 -4.36 11.50
C GLY A 268 -16.28 -4.93 11.88
N LYS A 269 -15.68 -5.76 11.01
CA LYS A 269 -14.35 -6.32 11.23
C LYS A 269 -13.31 -5.21 11.10
N SER A 270 -12.57 -4.98 12.18
CA SER A 270 -11.40 -4.11 12.21
C SER A 270 -10.17 -4.86 11.69
N ALA A 271 -9.09 -4.14 11.40
CA ALA A 271 -7.79 -4.72 11.05
C ALA A 271 -7.25 -5.72 12.10
N HIS A 272 -7.79 -5.68 13.33
CA HIS A 272 -7.40 -6.56 14.44
C HIS A 272 -8.11 -7.92 14.44
N VAL A 273 -9.12 -8.11 13.60
CA VAL A 273 -9.87 -9.38 13.52
C VAL A 273 -9.61 -10.03 12.17
N ALA A 274 -8.82 -11.10 12.18
CA ALA A 274 -8.56 -11.89 10.99
C ALA A 274 -9.84 -12.57 10.46
N TYR A 275 -9.95 -12.65 9.14
CA TYR A 275 -10.89 -13.51 8.45
C TYR A 275 -10.50 -14.97 8.58
N ASN A 276 -11.49 -15.86 8.51
CA ASN A 276 -11.25 -17.29 8.54
C ASN A 276 -10.74 -17.76 7.17
N THR A 277 -9.44 -18.03 7.06
CA THR A 277 -8.84 -18.45 5.79
C THR A 277 -9.30 -19.83 5.31
N SER A 278 -9.99 -20.63 6.13
CA SER A 278 -10.58 -21.89 5.66
C SER A 278 -11.61 -21.69 4.55
N GLU A 279 -12.21 -20.49 4.44
CA GLU A 279 -13.12 -20.11 3.34
C GLU A 279 -12.45 -20.19 1.96
N LEU A 280 -11.12 -20.03 1.91
CA LEU A 280 -10.33 -20.15 0.68
C LEU A 280 -10.02 -21.61 0.32
N MET A 281 -10.45 -22.59 1.11
CA MET A 281 -10.31 -24.03 0.78
C MET A 281 -8.87 -24.46 0.43
N GLY A 282 -7.87 -23.83 1.05
CA GLY A 282 -6.45 -24.10 0.80
C GLY A 282 -5.85 -23.35 -0.39
N TRP A 283 -6.62 -22.49 -1.07
CA TRP A 283 -6.09 -21.51 -2.00
C TRP A 283 -5.26 -20.45 -1.25
N HIS A 284 -4.22 -19.95 -1.90
CA HIS A 284 -3.31 -18.94 -1.37
C HIS A 284 -2.76 -18.05 -2.51
N ASP A 285 -2.62 -16.76 -2.26
CA ASP A 285 -1.97 -15.83 -3.21
C ASP A 285 -0.43 -15.92 -3.09
N ASP A 286 0.13 -16.99 -3.63
CA ASP A 286 1.57 -17.26 -3.61
C ASP A 286 2.42 -16.24 -4.38
N ILE A 287 1.79 -15.37 -5.18
CA ILE A 287 2.44 -14.29 -5.90
C ILE A 287 2.62 -13.09 -4.97
N ASP A 288 1.53 -12.57 -4.39
CA ASP A 288 1.60 -11.44 -3.45
C ASP A 288 2.28 -11.81 -2.12
N GLU A 289 2.32 -13.09 -1.74
CA GLU A 289 3.06 -13.56 -0.56
C GLU A 289 4.55 -13.18 -0.61
N VAL A 290 5.16 -13.23 -1.81
CA VAL A 290 6.56 -12.82 -2.00
C VAL A 290 6.76 -11.33 -1.70
N VAL A 291 5.78 -10.50 -2.07
CA VAL A 291 5.79 -9.05 -1.82
C VAL A 291 5.54 -8.77 -0.34
N TYR A 292 4.57 -9.44 0.27
CA TYR A 292 4.24 -9.26 1.67
C TYR A 292 5.39 -9.69 2.59
N ALA A 293 6.07 -10.79 2.29
CA ALA A 293 7.26 -11.21 3.00
C ALA A 293 8.36 -10.14 2.97
N ALA A 294 8.59 -9.52 1.80
CA ALA A 294 9.55 -8.42 1.69
C ALA A 294 9.13 -7.17 2.48
N ALA A 295 7.84 -6.85 2.51
CA ALA A 295 7.31 -5.77 3.33
C ALA A 295 7.49 -6.03 4.84
N LEU A 296 7.24 -7.27 5.31
CA LEU A 296 7.48 -7.68 6.69
C LEU A 296 8.96 -7.53 7.07
N ASP A 297 9.88 -7.89 6.18
CA ASP A 297 11.32 -7.74 6.41
C ASP A 297 11.71 -6.26 6.58
N VAL A 298 11.24 -5.38 5.69
CA VAL A 298 11.47 -3.92 5.78
C VAL A 298 10.90 -3.38 7.10
N PHE A 299 9.65 -3.71 7.39
CA PHE A 299 8.95 -3.24 8.58
C PHE A 299 9.69 -3.63 9.86
N ARG A 300 10.02 -4.92 10.02
CA ARG A 300 10.74 -5.43 11.20
C ARG A 300 12.13 -4.82 11.35
N THR A 301 12.84 -4.63 10.23
CA THR A 301 14.15 -3.96 10.22
C THR A 301 14.01 -2.53 10.76
N ASN A 302 13.00 -1.79 10.30
CA ASN A 302 12.74 -0.43 10.73
C ASN A 302 12.29 -0.33 12.18
N LEU A 303 11.54 -1.30 12.70
CA LEU A 303 11.22 -1.35 14.14
C LEU A 303 12.50 -1.37 14.98
N VAL A 304 13.51 -2.14 14.57
CA VAL A 304 14.81 -2.20 15.26
C VAL A 304 15.58 -0.89 15.08
N LEU A 305 15.73 -0.41 13.85
CA LEU A 305 16.50 0.80 13.54
C LEU A 305 15.99 2.04 14.27
N PHE A 306 14.67 2.17 14.41
CA PHE A 306 14.03 3.33 15.04
C PHE A 306 13.61 3.09 16.50
N ASN A 307 14.03 1.96 17.10
CA ASN A 307 13.70 1.58 18.48
C ASN A 307 12.20 1.63 18.79
N VAL A 308 11.41 1.04 17.89
CA VAL A 308 9.94 1.03 17.93
C VAL A 308 9.45 -0.33 18.43
N SER A 309 8.61 -0.28 19.45
CA SER A 309 7.94 -1.43 20.07
C SER A 309 6.65 -0.94 20.73
N HIS A 310 5.75 -1.84 21.10
CA HIS A 310 4.54 -1.43 21.81
C HIS A 310 4.85 -0.63 23.09
N SER A 311 5.93 -0.94 23.81
CA SER A 311 6.30 -0.19 25.03
C SER A 311 6.82 1.22 24.72
N THR A 312 7.59 1.40 23.65
CA THR A 312 8.09 2.73 23.25
C THR A 312 7.03 3.59 22.54
N CYS A 313 5.89 3.00 22.17
CA CYS A 313 4.77 3.65 21.49
C CYS A 313 3.58 4.03 22.38
N GLN A 314 3.64 3.80 23.69
CA GLN A 314 2.51 4.04 24.60
C GLN A 314 1.96 5.48 24.51
N GLU A 315 2.84 6.48 24.39
CA GLU A 315 2.42 7.88 24.21
C GLU A 315 1.60 8.06 22.92
N CYS A 316 2.07 7.49 21.81
CA CYS A 316 1.36 7.55 20.53
C CYS A 316 -0.01 6.85 20.62
N TYR A 317 -0.07 5.68 21.27
CA TYR A 317 -1.32 4.93 21.44
C TYR A 317 -2.34 5.63 22.33
N SER A 318 -1.88 6.39 23.33
CA SER A 318 -2.76 7.17 24.22
C SER A 318 -3.59 8.22 23.47
N ARG A 319 -3.16 8.59 22.26
CA ARG A 319 -3.90 9.49 21.36
C ARG A 319 -5.00 8.79 20.58
N GLY A 320 -4.86 7.48 20.33
CA GLY A 320 -5.84 6.67 19.62
C GLY A 320 -6.95 6.12 20.50
N VAL A 321 -6.73 6.02 21.82
CA VAL A 321 -7.79 5.68 22.78
C VAL A 321 -8.61 6.93 23.04
N ALA A 322 -9.84 6.97 22.52
CA ALA A 322 -10.81 7.96 22.95
C ALA A 322 -10.92 7.92 24.47
N HIS A 323 -10.57 9.02 25.15
CA HIS A 323 -11.17 9.31 26.43
C HIS A 323 -12.67 9.43 26.17
N ASN A 324 -13.41 8.33 26.37
CA ASN A 324 -14.85 8.39 26.50
C ASN A 324 -15.17 9.25 27.73
N ILE A 325 -15.53 10.51 27.46
CA ILE A 325 -16.43 11.31 28.30
C ILE A 325 -17.67 11.55 27.46
#